data_AF-A0A8J4EFR8-F1
#
_entry.id   AF-A0A8J4EFR8-F1
#
_cell.length_a   1.000
_cell.length_b   1.000
_cell.length_c   1.000
_cell.angle_alpha   90.00
_cell.angle_beta   90.00
_cell.angle_gamma   90.00
#
_symmetry.space_group_name_H-M   'P 1'
#
loop_
_entity.id
_entity.type
_entity.pdbx_description
1 polymer ?
#
loop_
_entity_poly.entity_id
_entity_poly.type
_entity_poly.pdbx_seq_one_letter_code
_entity_poly.pdbx_strand_id
1 'polypeptide(L)' 'MEAPTTLEHWFNGIPSQTGRRDIYLRVNPAGPLWEIEARHAGQVSLTEYGSEEHARRILTHLLKTGGWRRLPS' A
#
# COMPACT_ATOMS: atom_id res chain seq x y z
N MET A 1 -16.49 -12.42 7.21
CA MET A 1 -15.69 -11.21 7.02
C MET A 1 -14.81 -11.48 5.81
N GLU A 2 -15.10 -10.84 4.68
CA GLU A 2 -14.27 -11.00 3.48
C GLU A 2 -12.94 -10.29 3.68
N ALA A 3 -11.85 -10.85 3.13
CA ALA A 3 -10.54 -10.24 3.20
C ALA A 3 -10.48 -9.01 2.27
N PRO A 4 -9.77 -7.94 2.65
CA PRO A 4 -9.63 -6.76 1.80
C PRO A 4 -9.03 -7.13 0.44
N THR A 5 -9.67 -6.68 -0.64
CA THR A 5 -9.19 -6.93 -2.00
C THR A 5 -7.98 -6.05 -2.26
N THR A 6 -6.80 -6.67 -2.40
CA THR A 6 -5.58 -5.95 -2.77
C THR A 6 -5.62 -5.64 -4.26
N LEU A 7 -5.51 -4.35 -4.60
CA LEU A 7 -5.55 -3.88 -5.98
C LEU A 7 -4.16 -3.63 -6.54
N GLU A 8 -3.27 -3.10 -5.70
CA GLU A 8 -1.89 -2.84 -6.07
C GLU A 8 -0.94 -3.19 -4.94
N HIS A 9 0.23 -3.70 -5.31
CA HIS A 9 1.35 -3.95 -4.40
C HIS A 9 2.62 -3.38 -5.01
N TRP A 10 3.30 -2.54 -4.24
CA TRP A 10 4.56 -1.91 -4.58
C TRP A 10 5.65 -2.34 -3.61
N PHE A 11 6.83 -2.64 -4.14
CA PHE A 11 7.99 -3.07 -3.37
C PHE A 11 9.21 -2.21 -3.71
N ASN A 12 9.98 -1.80 -2.71
CA ASN A 12 11.14 -0.92 -2.89
C ASN A 12 12.38 -1.60 -3.50
N GLY A 13 12.31 -2.89 -3.82
CA GLY A 13 13.42 -3.63 -4.44
C GLY A 13 14.49 -4.12 -3.46
N ILE A 14 14.34 -3.89 -2.16
CA ILE A 14 15.30 -4.31 -1.12
C ILE A 14 14.83 -5.60 -0.47
N PRO A 15 15.46 -6.76 -0.73
CA PRO A 15 14.94 -8.06 -0.27
C PRO A 15 15.21 -8.34 1.22
N SER A 16 16.18 -7.67 1.83
CA SER A 16 16.50 -7.85 3.25
C SER A 16 15.32 -7.44 4.12
N GLN A 17 14.98 -8.25 5.12
CA GLN A 17 13.83 -8.02 6.00
C GLN A 17 13.82 -6.62 6.65
N THR A 18 14.98 -6.12 7.05
CA THR A 18 15.13 -4.80 7.71
C THR A 18 15.01 -3.62 6.75
N GLY A 19 15.33 -3.82 5.47
CA GLY A 19 15.26 -2.77 4.43
C GLY A 19 14.04 -2.87 3.51
N ARG A 20 13.32 -3.99 3.56
CA ARG A 20 12.14 -4.25 2.74
C ARG A 20 11.02 -3.30 3.13
N ARG A 21 10.49 -2.61 2.12
CA ARG A 21 9.28 -1.79 2.23
C ARG A 21 8.29 -2.22 1.18
N ASP A 22 7.06 -2.45 1.62
CA ASP A 22 5.94 -2.77 0.75
C ASP A 22 4.83 -1.73 0.98
N ILE A 23 4.17 -1.31 -0.09
CA ILE A 23 2.99 -0.46 -0.04
C ILE A 23 1.87 -1.18 -0.79
N TYR A 24 0.70 -1.26 -0.18
CA TYR A 24 -0.49 -1.87 -0.75
C TYR A 24 -1.60 -0.83 -0.88
N LEU A 25 -2.28 -0.81 -2.01
CA LEU A 25 -3.55 -0.11 -2.18
C LEU A 25 -4.68 -1.14 -2.15
N ARG A 26 -5.68 -0.92 -1.29
CA ARG A 26 -6.81 -1.84 -1.09
C ARG A 26 -8.13 -1.08 -0.96
N VAL A 27 -9.21 -1.83 -1.10
CA VAL A 27 -10.56 -1.36 -0.74
C VAL A 27 -10.96 -2.05 0.57
N ASN A 28 -11.41 -1.27 1.54
CA ASN A 28 -11.93 -1.79 2.79
C ASN A 28 -13.23 -2.58 2.51
N PRO A 29 -13.33 -3.86 2.87
CA PRO A 29 -14.53 -4.65 2.61
C PRO A 29 -15.72 -4.23 3.48
N ALA A 30 -15.49 -3.47 4.56
CA ALA A 30 -16.52 -3.03 5.50
C ALA A 30 -17.15 -1.66 5.14
N GLY A 31 -16.70 -0.98 4.09
CA GLY A 31 -17.24 0.32 3.69
C GLY A 31 -16.57 0.92 2.45
N PRO A 32 -17.01 2.08 1.95
CA PRO A 32 -16.48 2.69 0.72
C PRO A 32 -15.12 3.37 0.95
N LEU A 33 -14.27 2.81 1.80
CA LEU A 33 -12.98 3.39 2.16
C LEU A 33 -11.85 2.73 1.36
N TRP A 34 -10.90 3.56 0.97
CA TRP A 34 -9.67 3.15 0.32
C TRP A 34 -8.54 3.13 1.34
N GLU A 35 -7.72 2.10 1.29
CA GLU A 35 -6.67 1.89 2.29
C GLU A 35 -5.31 1.86 1.63
N ILE A 36 -4.36 2.59 2.22
CA ILE A 36 -2.95 2.39 1.95
C ILE A 36 -2.35 1.67 3.15
N GLU A 37 -1.82 0.48 2.92
CA GLU A 37 -1.03 -0.23 3.92
C GLU A 37 0.45 -0.13 3.58
N ALA A 38 1.24 0.46 4.46
CA ALA A 38 2.70 0.47 4.38
C ALA A 38 3.28 -0.55 5.35
N ARG A 39 4.13 -1.45 4.85
CA ARG A 39 4.90 -2.41 5.65
C ARG A 39 6.38 -2.07 5.62
N HIS A 40 7.02 -2.10 6.79
CA HIS A 40 8.46 -1.91 6.91
C HIS A 40 9.00 -2.65 8.14
N ALA A 41 9.98 -3.54 7.95
CA ALA A 41 10.67 -4.23 9.04
C ALA A 41 9.72 -4.88 10.09
N GLY A 42 8.62 -5.49 9.63
CA GLY A 42 7.62 -6.13 10.51
C GLY A 42 6.58 -5.17 11.11
N GLN A 43 6.73 -3.86 10.91
CA GLN A 43 5.71 -2.87 11.24
C GLN A 43 4.72 -2.72 10.09
N VAL A 44 3.46 -2.52 10.44
CA VAL A 44 2.36 -2.25 9.51
C VAL A 44 1.71 -0.94 9.91
N SER A 45 1.53 -0.05 8.95
CA SER A 45 0.78 1.19 9.09
C SER A 45 -0.33 1.20 8.06
N LEU A 46 -1.57 1.41 8.51
CA LEU A 46 -2.74 1.46 7.66
C LEU A 46 -3.33 2.87 7.73
N THR A 47 -3.68 3.43 6.58
CA THR A 47 -4.31 4.75 6.49
C THR A 47 -5.49 4.68 5.54
N GLU A 48 -6.64 5.13 6.01
CA GLU A 48 -7.90 5.11 5.28
C GLU A 48 -8.17 6.46 4.61
N TYR A 49 -8.82 6.42 3.45
CA TYR A 49 -9.19 7.56 2.64
C TYR A 49 -10.62 7.41 2.16
N GLY A 50 -11.37 8.51 2.16
CA GLY A 50 -12.77 8.52 1.70
C GLY A 50 -12.96 8.42 0.18
N SER A 51 -11.89 8.40 -0.62
CA SER A 51 -11.98 8.27 -2.07
C SER A 51 -10.75 7.64 -2.69
N GLU A 52 -10.95 6.98 -3.84
CA GLU A 52 -9.88 6.38 -4.64
C GLU A 52 -8.86 7.43 -5.08
N GLU A 53 -9.35 8.57 -5.59
CA GLU A 53 -8.51 9.65 -6.10
C GLU A 53 -7.57 10.17 -5.02
N HIS A 54 -8.07 10.34 -3.79
CA HIS A 54 -7.25 10.83 -2.69
C HIS A 54 -6.20 9.78 -2.30
N ALA A 55 -6.58 8.51 -2.16
CA ALA A 55 -5.65 7.43 -1.90
C ALA A 55 -4.57 7.33 -2.98
N ARG A 56 -4.95 7.40 -4.26
CA ARG A 56 -4.01 7.37 -5.40
C ARG A 56 -3.04 8.54 -5.41
N ARG A 57 -3.50 9.74 -5.04
CA ARG A 57 -2.64 10.92 -4.92
C ARG A 57 -1.58 10.72 -3.84
N ILE A 58 -1.98 10.20 -2.67
CA ILE A 58 -1.04 9.91 -1.58
C ILE A 58 -0.11 8.77 -1.95
N LEU A 59 -0.62 7.68 -2.53
CA LEU A 59 0.19 6.58 -3.04
C LEU A 59 1.27 7.10 -4.01
N THR A 60 0.86 7.89 -4.99
CA THR A 60 1.80 8.51 -5.95
C THR A 60 2.88 9.30 -5.22
N HIS A 61 2.51 10.08 -4.19
CA HIS A 61 3.48 10.84 -3.39
C HIS A 61 4.47 9.91 -2.64
N LEU A 62 3.99 8.83 -2.02
CA LEU A 62 4.83 7.84 -1.34
C LEU A 62 5.81 7.16 -2.30
N LEU A 63 5.37 6.92 -3.53
CA LEU A 63 6.18 6.29 -4.57
C LEU A 63 7.17 7.25 -5.26
N LYS A 64 7.10 8.57 -5.02
CA LYS A 64 8.04 9.54 -5.63
C LYS A 64 9.49 9.33 -5.21
N THR A 65 9.71 8.73 -4.04
CA THR A 65 11.04 8.54 -3.48
C THR A 65 11.37 7.06 -3.38
N GLY A 66 12.34 6.59 -4.16
CA GLY A 66 12.83 5.21 -4.12
C GLY A 66 12.59 4.42 -5.41
N GLY A 67 13.28 3.29 -5.55
CA GLY A 67 13.19 2.40 -6.72
C GLY A 67 12.00 1.45 -6.64
N TRP A 68 10.79 1.98 -6.49
CA TRP A 68 9.57 1.19 -6.35
C TRP A 68 9.24 0.39 -7.60
N ARG A 69 8.80 -0.85 -7.40
CA ARG A 69 8.40 -1.77 -8.45
C ARG A 69 7.03 -2.31 -8.11
N ARG A 70 6.12 -2.25 -9.08
CA ARG A 70 4.80 -2.88 -8.96
C ARG A 70 4.98 -4.39 -9.06
N LEU A 71 4.41 -5.13 -8.11
CA LEU A 71 4.33 -6.57 -8.12
C LEU A 71 2.92 -7.00 -8.57
N PRO A 72 2.78 -8.17 -9.21
CA PRO A 72 1.46 -8.72 -9.50
C PRO A 72 0.70 -8.98 -8.19
N SER A 73 -0.54 -8.50 -8.16
CA SER A 73 -1.50 -8.60 -7.05
C SER A 73 -2.25 -9.93 -7.06
#